data_AF-A0A5D0X0A3-F1
#
_entry.id   AF-A0A5D0X0A3-F1
#
_cell.length_a   1.000
_cell.length_b   1.000
_cell.length_c   1.000
_cell.angle_alpha   90.00
_cell.angle_beta   90.00
_cell.angle_gamma   90.00
#
_symmetry.space_group_name_H-M   'P 1'
#
loop_
_entity.id
_entity.type
_entity.pdbx_description
1 polymer ?
#
loop_
_entity_poly.entity_id
_entity_poly.type
_entity_poly.pdbx_seq_one_letter_code
_entity_poly.pdbx_strand_id
1 'polypeptide(L)'
;MARVGICIGLALLAAPLGPLQALAQAYQCRMPRQLAPPKPVTRDGPARPRPIAGYTLAASWSPDWCKTHGNPKAMQCDTRFGRFGFILHGLWPEAARGLSPQWCAATQLPRPQMLHKHLCMTPSPSLLVREWAKHGSCMTKDPAKYYRVSAILWRSVHWPDADRLSRKEDLTAGDFRNAFLARNRDWPRKAIGIHLSRRGWLREVRLCYGADFRPLACDTRRLGTRDDTAMKIWRGL
;
A
#
# COMPACT_ATOMS: atom_id res chain seq x y z
N MET A 1 -69.76 40.18 26.08
CA MET A 1 -68.38 40.00 26.58
C MET A 1 -67.84 38.69 26.02
N ALA A 2 -66.96 38.77 25.02
CA ALA A 2 -66.46 37.62 24.28
C ALA A 2 -65.31 36.91 25.03
N ARG A 3 -65.37 35.58 25.14
CA ARG A 3 -64.25 34.75 25.59
C ARG A 3 -63.56 34.15 24.37
N VAL A 4 -62.31 34.53 24.14
CA VAL A 4 -61.42 33.96 23.13
C VAL A 4 -60.83 32.67 23.71
N GLY A 5 -61.18 31.52 23.11
CA GLY A 5 -60.55 30.23 23.41
C GLY A 5 -59.35 30.02 22.49
N ILE A 6 -58.15 29.90 23.06
CA ILE A 6 -56.92 29.59 22.33
C ILE A 6 -56.82 28.07 22.21
N CYS A 7 -56.96 27.54 20.99
CA CYS A 7 -56.62 26.15 20.68
C CYS A 7 -55.11 26.04 20.43
N ILE A 8 -54.38 25.41 21.36
CA ILE A 8 -52.97 25.04 21.17
C ILE A 8 -52.94 23.74 20.36
N GLY A 9 -52.61 23.84 19.08
CA GLY A 9 -52.34 22.68 18.22
C GLY A 9 -50.97 22.09 18.54
N LEU A 10 -50.92 20.85 19.03
CA LEU A 10 -49.69 20.07 19.12
C LEU A 10 -49.24 19.68 17.69
N ALA A 11 -48.23 20.35 17.17
CA ALA A 11 -47.55 19.93 15.95
C ALA A 11 -46.57 18.79 16.29
N LEU A 12 -46.98 17.55 16.03
CA LEU A 12 -46.08 16.39 16.03
C LEU A 12 -45.13 16.49 14.83
N LEU A 13 -43.91 16.98 15.08
CA LEU A 13 -42.80 16.93 14.13
C LEU A 13 -42.37 15.48 13.92
N ALA A 14 -42.86 14.85 12.85
CA ALA A 14 -42.34 13.58 12.37
C ALA A 14 -40.93 13.80 11.82
N ALA A 15 -39.90 13.43 12.58
CA ALA A 15 -38.52 13.43 12.10
C ALA A 15 -38.36 12.34 11.02
N PRO A 16 -37.80 12.67 9.84
CA PRO A 16 -37.54 11.66 8.82
C PRO A 16 -36.42 10.75 9.33
N LEU A 17 -36.74 9.46 9.50
CA LEU A 17 -35.75 8.39 9.67
C LEU A 17 -34.94 8.29 8.37
N GLY A 18 -33.90 9.12 8.25
CA GLY A 18 -32.91 8.96 7.19
C GLY A 18 -32.28 7.57 7.28
N PRO A 19 -31.91 6.96 6.15
CA PRO A 19 -31.31 5.63 6.15
C PRO A 19 -30.06 5.68 7.02
N LEU A 20 -30.04 4.85 8.08
CA LEU A 20 -28.84 4.53 8.83
C LEU A 20 -27.78 4.17 7.78
N GLN A 21 -26.81 5.06 7.59
CA GLN A 21 -25.65 4.74 6.80
C GLN A 21 -25.05 3.49 7.46
N ALA A 22 -25.25 2.35 6.82
CA ALA A 22 -24.56 1.12 7.16
C ALA A 22 -23.07 1.50 7.19
N LEU A 23 -22.52 1.63 8.39
CA LEU A 23 -21.11 1.87 8.59
C LEU A 23 -20.42 0.72 7.88
N ALA A 24 -19.86 1.01 6.70
CA ALA A 24 -19.02 0.07 6.00
C ALA A 24 -17.90 -0.29 6.99
N GLN A 25 -18.02 -1.43 7.67
CA GLN A 25 -16.97 -1.99 8.51
C GLN A 25 -15.81 -2.53 7.65
N ALA A 26 -15.64 -1.98 6.45
CA ALA A 26 -14.67 -2.39 5.47
C ALA A 26 -13.27 -2.12 6.03
N TYR A 27 -12.64 -3.18 6.52
CA TYR A 27 -11.19 -3.29 6.62
C TYR A 27 -10.50 -2.32 7.60
N GLN A 28 -11.14 -2.00 8.73
CA GLN A 28 -10.50 -1.19 9.77
C GLN A 28 -9.26 -1.92 10.29
N CYS A 29 -8.10 -1.44 9.86
CA CYS A 29 -6.82 -1.81 10.41
C CYS A 29 -6.79 -1.51 11.91
N ARG A 30 -6.47 -2.52 12.72
CA ARG A 30 -6.36 -2.43 14.18
C ARG A 30 -4.92 -2.68 14.59
N MET A 31 -4.28 -1.65 15.14
CA MET A 31 -2.88 -1.74 15.51
C MET A 31 -2.70 -2.30 16.92
N PRO A 32 -1.69 -3.14 17.15
CA PRO A 32 -1.38 -3.59 18.50
C PRO A 32 -1.09 -2.38 19.39
N ARG A 33 -1.52 -2.42 20.66
CA ARG A 33 -1.32 -1.31 21.61
C ARG A 33 0.16 -1.02 21.84
N GLN A 34 0.99 -2.05 21.81
CA GLN A 34 2.43 -1.96 22.01
C GLN A 34 3.16 -2.78 20.94
N LEU A 35 4.34 -2.31 20.57
CA LEU A 35 5.26 -3.02 19.69
C LEU A 35 6.53 -3.34 20.46
N ALA A 36 6.98 -4.59 20.34
CA ALA A 36 8.31 -4.95 20.81
C ALA A 36 9.38 -4.08 20.13
N PRO A 37 10.49 -3.77 20.82
CA PRO A 37 11.63 -3.11 20.20
C PRO A 37 12.07 -3.83 18.92
N PRO A 38 12.28 -3.10 17.80
CA PRO A 38 12.71 -3.72 16.57
C PRO A 38 14.12 -4.27 16.72
N LYS A 39 14.34 -5.45 16.14
CA LYS A 39 15.67 -6.06 16.09
C LYS A 39 16.50 -5.42 14.96
N PRO A 40 17.83 -5.32 15.12
CA PRO A 40 18.72 -4.99 14.01
C PRO A 40 18.53 -5.95 12.83
N VAL A 41 18.73 -5.44 11.62
CA VAL A 41 18.56 -6.23 10.39
C VAL A 41 19.92 -6.69 9.89
N THR A 42 20.07 -8.01 9.70
CA THR A 42 21.22 -8.58 9.00
C THR A 42 21.15 -8.24 7.52
N ARG A 43 22.23 -7.68 6.98
CA ARG A 43 22.35 -7.34 5.56
C ARG A 43 22.32 -8.61 4.71
N ASP A 44 21.55 -8.58 3.62
CA ASP A 44 21.43 -9.67 2.64
C ASP A 44 22.30 -9.44 1.39
N GLY A 45 23.20 -8.47 1.43
CA GLY A 45 24.07 -8.10 0.33
C GLY A 45 24.97 -6.91 0.67
N PRO A 46 25.85 -6.51 -0.26
CA PRO A 46 26.80 -5.44 -0.01
C PRO A 46 26.12 -4.06 0.07
N ALA A 47 26.80 -3.13 0.73
CA ALA A 47 26.48 -1.71 0.68
C ALA A 47 26.76 -1.16 -0.72
N ARG A 48 25.81 -0.39 -1.25
CA ARG A 48 25.87 0.21 -2.58
C ARG A 48 25.41 1.68 -2.50
N PRO A 49 26.20 2.58 -1.92
CA PRO A 49 25.92 4.01 -2.02
C PRO A 49 26.10 4.45 -3.48
N ARG A 50 25.03 4.92 -4.12
CA ARG A 50 25.05 5.44 -5.50
C ARG A 50 24.08 6.60 -5.65
N PRO A 51 24.28 7.49 -6.65
CA PRO A 51 23.32 8.53 -6.97
C PRO A 51 21.95 7.95 -7.29
N ILE A 52 20.91 8.60 -6.75
CA ILE A 52 19.50 8.24 -6.97
C ILE A 52 19.02 9.01 -8.21
N ALA A 53 18.42 8.31 -9.16
CA ALA A 53 17.82 8.88 -10.36
C ALA A 53 16.28 8.79 -10.39
N GLY A 54 15.70 8.05 -9.46
CA GLY A 54 14.26 7.89 -9.33
C GLY A 54 13.92 6.90 -8.24
N TYR A 55 12.66 6.48 -8.21
CA TYR A 55 12.16 5.58 -7.18
C TYR A 55 11.19 4.54 -7.73
N THR A 56 11.05 3.46 -6.99
CA THR A 56 9.99 2.47 -7.15
C THR A 56 9.18 2.40 -5.86
N LEU A 57 7.88 2.65 -5.92
CA LEU A 57 6.95 2.32 -4.83
C LEU A 57 6.40 0.92 -5.09
N ALA A 58 6.79 -0.05 -4.26
CA ALA A 58 6.42 -1.44 -4.41
C ALA A 58 5.23 -1.78 -3.50
N ALA A 59 4.17 -2.31 -4.08
CA ALA A 59 2.94 -2.68 -3.38
C ALA A 59 2.69 -4.19 -3.52
N SER A 60 2.60 -4.90 -2.40
CA SER A 60 2.33 -6.34 -2.37
C SER A 60 0.84 -6.60 -2.20
N TRP A 61 0.34 -7.69 -2.79
CA TRP A 61 -1.03 -8.18 -2.55
C TRP A 61 -1.04 -9.17 -1.38
N SER A 62 -1.52 -8.74 -0.21
CA SER A 62 -1.48 -9.55 1.02
C SER A 62 -2.18 -10.91 0.91
N PRO A 63 -3.36 -11.08 0.26
CA PRO A 63 -3.99 -12.39 0.12
C PRO A 63 -3.11 -13.42 -0.60
N ASP A 64 -2.36 -13.00 -1.63
CA ASP A 64 -1.40 -13.88 -2.31
C ASP A 64 -0.22 -14.25 -1.41
N TRP A 65 0.31 -13.27 -0.65
CA TRP A 65 1.40 -13.52 0.30
C TRP A 65 0.97 -14.50 1.39
N CYS A 66 -0.20 -14.28 2.00
CA CYS A 66 -0.75 -15.11 3.07
C CYS A 66 -1.01 -16.55 2.61
N LYS A 67 -1.53 -16.72 1.39
CA LYS A 67 -1.77 -18.06 0.83
C LYS A 67 -0.49 -18.82 0.50
N THR A 68 0.56 -18.11 0.09
CA THR A 68 1.82 -18.73 -0.36
C THR A 68 2.78 -19.01 0.79
N HIS A 69 2.98 -18.06 1.70
CA HIS A 69 4.00 -18.16 2.75
C HIS A 69 3.45 -18.81 4.03
N GLY A 70 2.13 -18.90 4.17
CA GLY A 70 1.49 -19.75 5.18
C GLY A 70 1.85 -19.42 6.62
N ASN A 71 2.25 -18.18 6.93
CA ASN A 71 2.41 -17.74 8.32
C ASN A 71 1.11 -17.07 8.79
N PRO A 72 0.14 -17.82 9.36
CA PRO A 72 -1.13 -17.25 9.81
C PRO A 72 -0.99 -16.26 10.95
N LYS A 73 0.16 -16.25 11.64
CA LYS A 73 0.47 -15.31 12.73
C LYS A 73 1.10 -14.00 12.23
N ALA A 74 1.42 -13.90 10.94
CA ALA A 74 1.85 -12.63 10.37
C ALA A 74 0.69 -11.63 10.45
N MET A 75 0.98 -10.40 10.88
CA MET A 75 -0.05 -9.38 11.11
C MET A 75 -0.93 -9.13 9.87
N GLN A 76 -0.36 -9.21 8.67
CA GLN A 76 -1.10 -9.05 7.41
C GLN A 76 -2.10 -10.17 7.10
N CYS A 77 -1.99 -11.32 7.77
CA CYS A 77 -2.84 -12.50 7.58
C CYS A 77 -3.79 -12.75 8.76
N ASP A 78 -3.64 -12.00 9.84
CA ASP A 78 -4.37 -12.21 11.08
C ASP A 78 -5.49 -11.16 11.19
N THR A 79 -6.73 -11.65 11.09
CA THR A 79 -7.95 -10.83 11.04
C THR A 79 -8.15 -9.97 12.29
N ARG A 80 -7.46 -10.27 13.41
CA ARG A 80 -7.47 -9.43 14.62
C ARG A 80 -6.90 -8.04 14.35
N PHE A 81 -5.98 -7.91 13.40
CA PHE A 81 -5.38 -6.64 13.01
C PHE A 81 -6.07 -5.98 11.80
N GLY A 82 -7.11 -6.62 11.26
CA GLY A 82 -7.81 -6.19 10.06
C GLY A 82 -7.57 -7.15 8.90
N ARG A 83 -8.10 -6.80 7.72
CA ARG A 83 -7.87 -7.55 6.50
C ARG A 83 -7.20 -6.65 5.49
N PHE A 84 -6.07 -7.09 4.97
CA PHE A 84 -5.17 -6.27 4.17
C PHE A 84 -5.25 -6.70 2.71
N GLY A 85 -5.39 -5.73 1.82
CA GLY A 85 -5.37 -5.92 0.37
C GLY A 85 -3.99 -5.58 -0.16
N PHE A 86 -3.89 -4.47 -0.90
CA PHE A 86 -2.58 -3.90 -1.19
C PHE A 86 -1.97 -3.33 0.08
N ILE A 87 -0.70 -3.66 0.30
CA ILE A 87 0.14 -3.07 1.35
C ILE A 87 1.38 -2.47 0.71
N LEU A 88 1.95 -1.44 1.34
CA LEU A 88 3.25 -0.97 0.91
C LEU A 88 4.31 -2.00 1.32
N HIS A 89 4.97 -2.59 0.32
CA HIS A 89 6.18 -3.35 0.52
C HIS A 89 7.29 -2.39 0.94
N GLY A 90 7.58 -1.38 0.10
CA GLY A 90 8.60 -0.39 0.38
C GLY A 90 8.72 0.69 -0.70
N LEU A 91 9.48 1.74 -0.39
CA LEU A 91 9.94 2.75 -1.34
C LEU A 91 11.43 2.54 -1.58
N TRP A 92 11.80 2.29 -2.84
CA TRP A 92 13.15 1.90 -3.22
C TRP A 92 13.80 2.96 -4.10
N PRO A 93 14.99 3.46 -3.74
CA PRO A 93 15.76 4.31 -4.63
C PRO A 93 16.26 3.50 -5.82
N GLU A 94 16.26 4.10 -7.00
CA GLU A 94 16.77 3.50 -8.24
C GLU A 94 17.96 4.31 -8.76
N ALA A 95 18.96 3.62 -9.30
CA ALA A 95 20.06 4.24 -10.03
C ALA A 95 19.66 4.46 -11.49
N ALA A 96 20.29 5.43 -12.17
CA ALA A 96 20.06 5.66 -13.60
C ALA A 96 20.42 4.43 -14.45
N ARG A 97 21.48 3.71 -14.05
CA ARG A 97 21.96 2.48 -14.68
C ARG A 97 22.51 1.52 -13.62
N GLY A 98 22.45 0.23 -13.90
CA GLY A 98 23.03 -0.82 -13.05
C GLY A 98 22.22 -1.11 -11.79
N LEU A 99 22.91 -1.57 -10.75
CA LEU A 99 22.30 -2.01 -9.50
C LEU A 99 21.84 -0.83 -8.63
N SER A 100 20.61 -0.91 -8.11
CA SER A 100 20.00 0.10 -7.26
C SER A 100 20.77 0.33 -5.94
N PRO A 101 20.71 1.55 -5.37
CA PRO A 101 21.29 1.84 -4.07
C PRO A 101 20.70 0.96 -2.96
N GLN A 102 21.56 0.44 -2.08
CA GLN A 102 21.12 -0.30 -0.89
C GLN A 102 22.13 -0.28 0.25
N TRP A 103 21.65 -0.51 1.47
CA TRP A 103 22.44 -0.67 2.70
C TRP A 103 23.45 0.46 2.95
N CYS A 104 23.10 1.71 2.63
CA CYS A 104 24.04 2.84 2.61
C CYS A 104 24.51 3.28 4.01
N ALA A 105 23.62 3.75 4.87
CA ALA A 105 24.00 4.29 6.19
C ALA A 105 22.88 4.13 7.24
N ALA A 106 22.48 2.88 7.50
CA ALA A 106 21.42 2.55 8.47
C ALA A 106 21.92 2.61 9.92
N THR A 107 22.41 3.76 10.37
CA THR A 107 22.97 3.93 11.73
C THR A 107 21.88 4.06 12.80
N GLN A 108 20.71 4.58 12.44
CA GLN A 108 19.59 4.76 13.37
C GLN A 108 18.53 3.67 13.17
N LEU A 109 18.23 2.91 14.23
CA LEU A 109 17.05 2.04 14.24
C LEU A 109 15.78 2.86 14.52
N PRO A 110 14.70 2.65 13.74
CA PRO A 110 13.42 3.31 14.02
C PRO A 110 12.88 2.93 15.41
N ARG A 111 12.29 3.87 16.12
CA ARG A 111 11.65 3.59 17.41
C ARG A 111 10.29 2.88 17.21
N PRO A 112 9.83 2.03 18.14
CA PRO A 112 8.53 1.35 18.03
C PRO A 112 7.36 2.29 17.73
N GLN A 113 7.30 3.45 18.38
CA GLN A 113 6.22 4.44 18.20
C GLN A 113 6.20 5.04 16.79
N MET A 114 7.37 5.09 16.12
CA MET A 114 7.46 5.51 14.73
C MET A 114 6.88 4.44 13.81
N LEU A 115 7.30 3.18 13.99
CA LEU A 115 6.81 2.06 13.18
C LEU A 115 5.30 1.89 13.27
N HIS A 116 4.75 2.05 14.48
CA HIS A 116 3.32 1.91 14.75
C HIS A 116 2.43 2.73 13.81
N LYS A 117 2.82 3.96 13.49
CA LYS A 117 2.08 4.87 12.60
C LYS A 117 1.96 4.39 11.15
N HIS A 118 2.78 3.42 10.76
CA HIS A 118 2.88 2.93 9.39
C HIS A 118 2.34 1.51 9.21
N LEU A 119 1.92 0.85 10.30
CA LEU A 119 1.54 -0.55 10.26
C LEU A 119 0.23 -0.83 9.50
N CYS A 120 -0.68 0.14 9.37
CA CYS A 120 -1.86 -0.03 8.52
C CYS A 120 -1.55 0.01 7.02
N MET A 121 -0.42 0.61 6.66
CA MET A 121 0.09 0.64 5.29
C MET A 121 1.02 -0.55 5.04
N THR A 122 1.84 -0.92 6.03
CA THR A 122 2.79 -2.03 5.99
C THR A 122 2.63 -2.88 7.27
N PRO A 123 1.73 -3.89 7.29
CA PRO A 123 1.42 -4.70 8.47
C PRO A 123 2.53 -5.71 8.82
N SER A 124 3.73 -5.18 9.06
CA SER A 124 4.92 -5.93 9.48
C SER A 124 5.99 -4.97 10.02
N PRO A 125 6.22 -4.94 11.35
CA PRO A 125 7.29 -4.12 11.93
C PRO A 125 8.68 -4.48 11.39
N SER A 126 8.96 -5.78 11.19
CA SER A 126 10.26 -6.24 10.68
C SER A 126 10.47 -5.84 9.23
N LEU A 127 9.40 -5.79 8.41
CA LEU A 127 9.48 -5.29 7.05
C LEU A 127 9.81 -3.79 7.06
N LEU A 128 9.09 -2.98 7.83
CA LEU A 128 9.38 -1.54 7.93
C LEU A 128 10.84 -1.26 8.30
N VAL A 129 11.40 -2.00 9.27
CA VAL A 129 12.80 -1.84 9.69
C VAL A 129 13.76 -2.26 8.58
N ARG A 130 13.48 -3.37 7.88
CA ARG A 130 14.30 -3.84 6.75
C ARG A 130 14.27 -2.84 5.60
N GLU A 131 13.11 -2.32 5.23
CA GLU A 131 12.97 -1.34 4.16
C GLU A 131 13.71 -0.04 4.47
N TRP A 132 13.64 0.43 5.71
CA TRP A 132 14.47 1.54 6.15
C TRP A 132 15.96 1.20 6.01
N ALA A 133 16.40 0.09 6.61
CA ALA A 133 17.83 -0.22 6.66
C ALA A 133 18.42 -0.47 5.26
N LYS A 134 17.68 -1.16 4.40
CA LYS A 134 18.11 -1.54 3.05
C LYS A 134 17.94 -0.41 2.05
N HIS A 135 16.84 0.33 2.08
CA HIS A 135 16.48 1.28 1.02
C HIS A 135 16.41 2.72 1.53
N GLY A 136 15.71 2.96 2.64
CA GLY A 136 15.53 4.32 3.18
C GLY A 136 16.83 4.98 3.62
N SER A 137 17.79 4.22 4.15
CA SER A 137 19.10 4.72 4.59
C SER A 137 19.98 5.26 3.45
N CYS A 138 19.62 4.98 2.19
CA CYS A 138 20.25 5.57 1.01
C CYS A 138 19.62 6.91 0.60
N MET A 139 18.40 7.19 1.06
CA MET A 139 17.64 8.39 0.70
C MET A 139 17.83 9.51 1.73
N THR A 140 18.03 9.14 2.99
CA THR A 140 18.13 10.10 4.10
C THR A 140 18.78 9.45 5.32
N LYS A 141 19.28 10.29 6.26
CA LYS A 141 19.78 9.84 7.56
C LYS A 141 18.66 9.66 8.61
N ASP A 142 17.46 10.20 8.34
CA ASP A 142 16.34 10.22 9.30
C ASP A 142 15.22 9.24 8.87
N PRO A 143 14.96 8.16 9.63
CA PRO A 143 13.88 7.22 9.31
C PRO A 143 12.50 7.87 9.24
N ALA A 144 12.25 8.94 10.01
CA ALA A 144 10.97 9.65 9.97
C ALA A 144 10.70 10.26 8.59
N LYS A 145 11.74 10.82 7.95
CA LYS A 145 11.63 11.39 6.59
C LYS A 145 11.33 10.30 5.57
N TYR A 146 12.00 9.16 5.64
CA TYR A 146 11.74 8.03 4.74
C TYR A 146 10.27 7.60 4.81
N TYR A 147 9.78 7.26 6.01
CA TYR A 147 8.41 6.79 6.15
C TYR A 147 7.37 7.87 5.84
N ARG A 148 7.68 9.16 6.08
CA ARG A 148 6.79 10.27 5.69
C ARG A 148 6.61 10.32 4.17
N VAL A 149 7.70 10.27 3.40
CA VAL A 149 7.62 10.27 1.92
C VAL A 149 6.92 9.01 1.41
N SER A 150 7.28 7.84 1.93
CA SER A 150 6.61 6.58 1.58
C SER A 150 5.10 6.65 1.80
N ALA A 151 4.67 7.21 2.93
CA ALA A 151 3.25 7.32 3.25
C ALA A 151 2.53 8.40 2.43
N ILE A 152 3.22 9.48 2.03
CA ILE A 152 2.66 10.48 1.09
C ILE A 152 2.37 9.81 -0.26
N LEU A 153 3.36 9.13 -0.84
CA LEU A 153 3.20 8.44 -2.13
C LEU A 153 2.17 7.31 -2.08
N TRP A 154 2.12 6.57 -0.98
CA TRP A 154 1.11 5.53 -0.79
C TRP A 154 -0.31 6.10 -0.78
N ARG A 155 -0.53 7.18 -0.03
CA ARG A 155 -1.86 7.79 0.11
C ARG A 155 -2.31 8.57 -1.13
N SER A 156 -1.39 8.97 -2.00
CA SER A 156 -1.74 9.62 -3.27
C SER A 156 -2.21 8.64 -4.35
N VAL A 157 -2.13 7.32 -4.10
CA VAL A 157 -2.57 6.29 -5.05
C VAL A 157 -3.95 5.78 -4.68
N HIS A 158 -4.88 5.85 -5.64
CA HIS A 158 -6.19 5.22 -5.53
C HIS A 158 -6.13 3.80 -6.10
N TRP A 159 -5.89 2.82 -5.24
CA TRP A 159 -5.78 1.41 -5.66
C TRP A 159 -7.08 0.87 -6.28
N PRO A 160 -7.00 0.06 -7.35
CA PRO A 160 -8.18 -0.61 -7.88
C PRO A 160 -8.66 -1.69 -6.90
N ASP A 161 -9.95 -2.03 -6.99
CA ASP A 161 -10.53 -3.15 -6.26
C ASP A 161 -10.03 -4.48 -6.86
N ALA A 162 -8.93 -4.99 -6.29
CA ALA A 162 -8.30 -6.22 -6.73
C ALA A 162 -9.12 -7.48 -6.37
N ASP A 163 -9.94 -7.46 -5.31
CA ASP A 163 -10.84 -8.59 -5.03
C ASP A 163 -11.92 -8.69 -6.11
N ARG A 164 -12.49 -7.56 -6.55
CA ARG A 164 -13.40 -7.54 -7.69
C ARG A 164 -12.71 -7.97 -8.98
N LEU A 165 -11.50 -7.48 -9.26
CA LEU A 165 -10.73 -7.90 -10.45
C LEU A 165 -10.44 -9.40 -10.45
N SER A 166 -10.24 -10.03 -9.30
CA SER A 166 -10.02 -11.48 -9.19
C SER A 166 -11.18 -12.36 -9.68
N ARG A 167 -12.33 -11.75 -9.99
CA ARG A 167 -13.56 -12.39 -10.48
C ARG A 167 -13.79 -12.16 -11.97
N LYS A 168 -12.98 -11.31 -12.62
CA LYS A 168 -13.04 -11.09 -14.05
C LYS A 168 -12.53 -12.34 -14.78
N GLU A 169 -13.33 -12.83 -15.72
CA GLU A 169 -12.91 -13.84 -16.69
C GLU A 169 -11.84 -13.24 -17.64
N ASP A 170 -10.87 -14.09 -17.98
CA ASP A 170 -9.71 -13.74 -18.83
C ASP A 170 -8.99 -12.47 -18.38
N LEU A 171 -8.84 -12.28 -17.07
CA LEU A 171 -8.12 -11.15 -16.50
C LEU A 171 -6.69 -11.09 -17.04
N THR A 172 -6.31 -9.95 -17.61
CA THR A 172 -4.96 -9.67 -18.09
C THR A 172 -4.24 -8.62 -17.26
N ALA A 173 -2.92 -8.53 -17.38
CA ALA A 173 -2.15 -7.44 -16.80
C ALA A 173 -2.60 -6.07 -17.37
N GLY A 174 -3.03 -6.04 -18.62
CA GLY A 174 -3.59 -4.85 -19.27
C GLY A 174 -4.87 -4.37 -18.61
N ASP A 175 -5.76 -5.30 -18.23
CA ASP A 175 -6.98 -5.00 -17.47
C ASP A 175 -6.67 -4.40 -16.11
N PHE A 176 -5.68 -4.94 -15.39
CA PHE A 176 -5.26 -4.38 -14.11
C PHE A 176 -4.77 -2.94 -14.26
N ARG A 177 -3.92 -2.67 -15.27
CA ARG A 177 -3.46 -1.29 -15.55
C ARG A 177 -4.62 -0.37 -15.92
N ASN A 178 -5.59 -0.84 -16.69
CA ASN A 178 -6.80 -0.06 -17.03
C ASN A 178 -7.61 0.27 -15.77
N ALA A 179 -7.81 -0.70 -14.88
CA ALA A 179 -8.51 -0.49 -13.62
C ALA A 179 -7.78 0.50 -12.69
N PHE A 180 -6.44 0.46 -12.67
CA PHE A 180 -5.62 1.45 -11.94
C PHE A 180 -5.80 2.85 -12.54
N LEU A 181 -5.68 3.00 -13.86
CA LEU A 181 -5.79 4.29 -14.55
C LEU A 181 -7.20 4.90 -14.43
N ALA A 182 -8.25 4.07 -14.37
CA ALA A 182 -9.62 4.51 -14.13
C ALA A 182 -9.82 5.20 -12.76
N ARG A 183 -8.85 5.04 -11.83
CA ARG A 183 -8.81 5.69 -10.51
C ARG A 183 -7.71 6.74 -10.39
N ASN A 184 -6.75 6.76 -11.31
CA ASN A 184 -5.56 7.62 -11.30
C ASN A 184 -5.28 8.16 -12.72
N ARG A 185 -6.12 9.08 -13.20
CA ARG A 185 -6.16 9.47 -14.63
C ARG A 185 -4.88 10.13 -15.16
N ASP A 186 -4.12 10.79 -14.28
CA ASP A 186 -2.90 11.53 -14.66
C ASP A 186 -1.65 10.64 -14.71
N TRP A 187 -1.80 9.34 -14.46
CA TRP A 187 -0.68 8.40 -14.46
C TRP A 187 -0.34 7.92 -15.87
N PRO A 188 0.95 7.92 -16.27
CA PRO A 188 1.37 7.21 -17.46
C PRO A 188 1.13 5.70 -17.27
N ARG A 189 0.54 5.03 -18.26
CA ARG A 189 0.34 3.58 -18.24
C ARG A 189 1.64 2.81 -17.95
N LYS A 190 2.75 3.24 -18.58
CA LYS A 190 4.07 2.62 -18.43
C LYS A 190 4.71 2.88 -17.05
N ALA A 191 4.13 3.71 -16.20
CA ALA A 191 4.58 3.88 -14.81
C ALA A 191 4.08 2.76 -13.89
N ILE A 192 3.22 1.86 -14.39
CA ILE A 192 2.55 0.81 -13.62
C ILE A 192 3.16 -0.55 -13.99
N GLY A 193 4.16 -0.98 -13.22
CA GLY A 193 4.79 -2.29 -13.35
C GLY A 193 3.96 -3.38 -12.68
N ILE A 194 3.83 -4.54 -13.33
CA ILE A 194 3.11 -5.70 -12.80
C ILE A 194 4.06 -6.89 -12.72
N HIS A 195 4.13 -7.50 -11.53
CA HIS A 195 5.01 -8.65 -11.27
C HIS A 195 4.18 -9.84 -10.82
N LEU A 196 4.19 -10.88 -11.65
CA LEU A 196 3.48 -12.11 -11.40
C LEU A 196 4.45 -13.19 -10.88
N SER A 197 3.90 -14.13 -10.12
CA SER A 197 4.57 -15.39 -9.84
C SER A 197 4.72 -16.20 -11.13
N ARG A 198 5.57 -17.24 -11.09
CA ARG A 198 5.68 -18.22 -12.20
C ARG A 198 4.35 -18.86 -12.59
N ARG A 199 3.36 -18.87 -11.69
CA ARG A 199 2.02 -19.42 -11.92
C ARG A 199 0.98 -18.35 -12.32
N GLY A 200 1.41 -17.12 -12.62
CA GLY A 200 0.54 -16.02 -13.07
C GLY A 200 -0.18 -15.25 -11.97
N TRP A 201 0.05 -15.56 -10.69
CA TRP A 201 -0.56 -14.81 -9.57
C TRP A 201 0.12 -13.47 -9.32
N LEU A 202 -0.66 -12.41 -9.11
CA LEU A 202 -0.18 -11.08 -8.73
C LEU A 202 0.61 -11.15 -7.42
N ARG A 203 1.90 -10.82 -7.49
CA ARG A 203 2.77 -10.67 -6.32
C ARG A 203 2.89 -9.22 -5.91
N GLU A 204 3.20 -8.37 -6.87
CA GLU A 204 3.60 -7.00 -6.61
C GLU A 204 3.22 -6.09 -7.79
N VAL A 205 2.81 -4.87 -7.44
CA VAL A 205 2.68 -3.74 -8.36
C VAL A 205 3.81 -2.77 -8.05
N ARG A 206 4.55 -2.35 -9.08
CA ARG A 206 5.68 -1.41 -8.95
C ARG A 206 5.33 -0.11 -9.64
N LEU A 207 5.19 0.95 -8.88
CA LEU A 207 4.94 2.29 -9.42
C LEU A 207 6.26 3.05 -9.55
N CYS A 208 6.58 3.49 -10.75
CA CYS A 208 7.86 4.16 -11.04
C CYS A 208 7.73 5.68 -10.97
N TYR A 209 8.73 6.30 -10.34
CA TYR A 209 8.79 7.73 -10.10
C TYR A 209 10.16 8.31 -10.50
N GLY A 210 10.16 9.59 -10.86
CA GLY A 210 11.36 10.40 -11.05
C GLY A 210 12.00 10.80 -9.73
N ALA A 211 13.18 11.41 -9.82
CA ALA A 211 13.87 11.99 -8.66
C ALA A 211 13.02 13.09 -7.98
N ASP A 212 12.11 13.71 -8.72
CA ASP A 212 11.12 14.70 -8.28
C ASP A 212 9.82 14.08 -7.72
N PHE A 213 9.77 12.76 -7.59
CA PHE A 213 8.59 11.99 -7.17
C PHE A 213 7.36 12.13 -8.08
N ARG A 214 7.54 12.49 -9.36
CA ARG A 214 6.46 12.43 -10.35
C ARG A 214 6.41 11.07 -11.03
N PRO A 215 5.21 10.52 -11.34
CA PRO A 215 5.10 9.27 -12.07
C PRO A 215 5.85 9.32 -13.40
N LEU A 216 6.64 8.29 -13.69
CA LEU A 216 7.36 8.16 -14.96
C LEU A 216 7.39 6.72 -15.44
N ALA A 217 7.66 6.53 -16.73
CA ALA A 217 7.71 5.19 -17.33
C ALA A 217 8.78 4.31 -16.67
N CYS A 218 8.37 3.14 -16.18
CA CYS A 218 9.29 2.12 -15.73
C CYS A 218 10.22 1.68 -16.86
N ASP A 219 11.46 1.33 -16.51
CA ASP A 219 12.28 0.52 -17.40
C ASP A 219 11.70 -0.90 -17.56
N THR A 220 12.22 -1.66 -18.52
CA THR A 220 11.73 -3.02 -18.83
C THR A 220 11.70 -3.95 -17.60
N ARG A 221 12.72 -3.86 -16.72
CA ARG A 221 12.81 -4.71 -15.52
C ARG A 221 11.73 -4.35 -14.52
N ARG A 222 11.43 -3.07 -14.33
CA ARG A 222 10.41 -2.60 -13.39
C ARG A 222 9.00 -2.71 -13.95
N LEU A 223 8.81 -2.56 -15.27
CA LEU A 223 7.51 -2.68 -15.94
C LEU A 223 6.95 -4.11 -15.85
N GLY A 224 7.82 -5.12 -15.95
CA GLY A 224 7.45 -6.52 -15.76
C GLY A 224 6.52 -7.02 -16.87
N THR A 225 5.38 -7.59 -16.47
CA THR A 225 4.45 -8.33 -17.34
C THR A 225 3.78 -7.46 -18.41
N ARG A 226 3.71 -7.96 -19.65
CA ARG A 226 3.05 -7.33 -20.81
C ARG A 226 1.53 -7.32 -20.66
N ASP A 227 0.86 -6.39 -21.34
CA ASP A 227 -0.59 -6.17 -21.20
C ASP A 227 -1.46 -7.36 -21.60
N ASP A 228 -1.07 -8.07 -22.65
CA ASP A 228 -1.75 -9.25 -23.21
C ASP A 228 -1.59 -10.52 -22.34
N THR A 229 -0.77 -10.47 -21.30
CA THR A 229 -0.50 -11.63 -20.46
C THR A 229 -1.64 -11.86 -19.47
N ALA A 230 -2.21 -13.06 -19.49
CA ALA A 230 -3.17 -13.52 -18.50
C ALA A 230 -2.59 -13.47 -17.08
N MET A 231 -3.38 -13.01 -16.12
CA MET A 231 -3.00 -12.92 -14.72
C MET A 231 -4.10 -13.41 -13.79
N LYS A 232 -3.70 -13.77 -12.57
CA LYS A 232 -4.61 -14.17 -11.50
C LYS A 232 -4.38 -13.31 -10.28
N ILE A 233 -5.43 -13.05 -9.51
CA ILE A 233 -5.35 -12.35 -8.23
C ILE A 233 -5.98 -13.25 -7.18
N TRP A 234 -5.30 -13.48 -6.05
CA TRP A 234 -5.90 -14.25 -4.96
C TRP A 234 -7.08 -13.49 -4.37
N ARG A 235 -8.21 -14.18 -4.25
CA ARG A 235 -9.40 -13.71 -3.54
C ARG A 235 -9.14 -13.69 -2.03
N GLY A 236 -9.86 -12.82 -1.33
CA GLY A 236 -9.93 -12.88 0.12
C GLY A 236 -9.43 -11.61 0.78
N LEU A 237 -10.19 -10.54 0.54
CA LEU A 237 -10.48 -9.56 1.58
C LEU A 237 -11.68 -10.04 2.40
#